data_AF-A0A964YJ13-F1
#
_entry.id   AF-A0A964YJ13-F1
#
_cell.length_a   1.000
_cell.length_b   1.000
_cell.length_c   1.000
_cell.angle_alpha   90.00
_cell.angle_beta   90.00
_cell.angle_gamma   90.00
#
_symmetry.space_group_name_H-M   'P 1'
#
loop_
_entity.id
_entity.type
_entity.pdbx_description
1 polymer ?
#
loop_
_entity_poly.entity_id
_entity_poly.type
_entity_poly.pdbx_seq_one_letter_code
_entity_poly.pdbx_strand_id
1 'polypeptide(L)'
;AVDLNHILPSFISQTLRDGFKSFGKKLRGYLTEEAVIVAPESRTSSPVRIPRDETTLHHPYITNLYPCGEGAGYAGGIVSAAMDGIKVSKMIAATHQ
;
A
#
# COMPACT_ATOMS: atom_id res chain seq x y z
N ALA A 1 17.21 8.33 -21.40
CA ALA A 1 15.90 7.66 -21.21
C ALA A 1 16.13 6.15 -21.26
N VAL A 2 15.31 5.36 -20.58
CA VAL A 2 15.36 3.89 -20.55
C VAL A 2 14.02 3.33 -21.02
N ASP A 3 14.01 2.14 -21.62
CA ASP A 3 12.77 1.49 -22.03
C ASP A 3 12.14 0.73 -20.85
N LEU A 4 10.98 1.21 -20.40
CA LEU A 4 10.22 0.62 -19.29
C LEU A 4 9.76 -0.82 -19.59
N ASN A 5 9.68 -1.23 -20.85
CA ASN A 5 9.31 -2.60 -21.23
C ASN A 5 10.34 -3.63 -20.79
N HIS A 6 11.59 -3.23 -20.60
CA HIS A 6 12.66 -4.09 -20.12
C HIS A 6 12.86 -4.03 -18.60
N ILE A 7 12.32 -2.99 -17.95
CA ILE A 7 12.47 -2.77 -16.50
C ILE A 7 11.29 -3.37 -15.72
N LEU A 8 10.09 -3.23 -16.27
CA LEU A 8 8.87 -3.72 -15.64
C LEU A 8 8.51 -5.10 -16.20
N PRO A 9 7.97 -6.01 -15.37
CA PRO A 9 7.33 -7.23 -15.86
C PRO A 9 6.33 -6.92 -16.98
N SER A 10 6.28 -7.79 -18.00
CA SER A 10 5.47 -7.58 -19.20
C SER A 10 3.99 -7.31 -18.90
N PHE A 11 3.44 -7.97 -17.89
CA PHE A 11 2.05 -7.75 -17.47
C PHE A 11 1.80 -6.31 -16.97
N ILE A 12 2.76 -5.70 -16.25
CA ILE A 12 2.64 -4.32 -15.77
C ILE A 12 2.69 -3.35 -16.94
N SER A 13 3.69 -3.49 -17.82
CA SER A 13 3.85 -2.62 -19.00
C SER A 13 2.61 -2.67 -19.90
N GLN A 14 2.04 -3.86 -20.09
CA GLN A 14 0.81 -4.03 -20.88
C GLN A 14 -0.38 -3.34 -20.21
N THR A 15 -0.59 -3.55 -18.91
CA THR A 15 -1.67 -2.89 -18.16
C THR A 15 -1.54 -1.36 -18.17
N LEU A 16 -0.31 -0.83 -18.06
CA LEU A 16 -0.07 0.62 -18.15
C LEU A 16 -0.47 1.18 -19.52
N ARG A 17 -0.13 0.52 -20.63
CA ARG A 17 -0.56 0.96 -21.98
C ARG A 17 -2.07 1.04 -22.10
N ASP A 18 -2.78 0.03 -21.61
CA ASP A 18 -4.24 -0.01 -21.67
C ASP A 18 -4.86 1.06 -20.75
N GLY A 19 -4.25 1.29 -19.58
CA GLY A 19 -4.57 2.39 -18.68
C GLY A 19 -4.42 3.76 -19.34
N PHE A 20 -3.28 4.05 -19.98
CA PHE A 20 -3.05 5.32 -20.67
C PHE A 20 -4.04 5.56 -21.81
N LYS A 21 -4.38 4.53 -22.60
CA LYS A 21 -5.43 4.61 -23.64
C LYS A 21 -6.80 4.92 -23.03
N SER A 22 -7.13 4.30 -21.90
CA SER A 22 -8.39 4.54 -21.18
C SER A 22 -8.48 5.97 -20.65
N PHE A 23 -7.39 6.48 -20.03
CA PHE A 23 -7.34 7.86 -19.55
C PHE A 23 -7.33 8.88 -20.69
N GLY A 24 -6.66 8.60 -21.81
CA GLY A 24 -6.69 9.48 -23.00
C GLY A 24 -8.10 9.69 -23.57
N LYS A 25 -9.01 8.71 -23.42
CA LYS A 25 -10.43 8.86 -23.79
C LYS A 25 -11.23 9.74 -22.82
N LYS A 26 -10.80 9.81 -21.55
CA LYS A 26 -11.51 10.53 -20.47
C LYS A 26 -10.96 11.93 -20.22
N LEU A 27 -9.67 12.13 -20.45
CA LEU A 27 -8.92 13.34 -20.12
C LEU A 27 -8.16 13.81 -21.37
N ARG A 28 -8.65 14.88 -21.99
CA ARG A 28 -8.02 15.46 -23.18
C ARG A 28 -6.60 15.90 -22.86
N GLY A 29 -5.64 15.46 -23.66
CA GLY A 29 -4.22 15.78 -23.48
C GLY A 29 -3.47 14.87 -22.51
N TYR A 30 -4.14 13.88 -21.89
CA TYR A 30 -3.47 12.92 -21.01
C TYR A 30 -2.57 11.93 -21.76
N LEU A 31 -2.97 11.50 -22.97
CA LEU A 31 -2.17 10.68 -23.86
C LEU A 31 -1.54 11.57 -24.94
N THR A 32 -0.25 11.86 -24.79
CA THR A 32 0.54 12.74 -25.68
C THR A 32 1.99 12.27 -25.71
N GLU A 33 2.70 12.57 -26.79
CA GLU A 33 4.14 12.29 -26.94
C GLU A 33 5.01 13.16 -26.02
N GLU A 34 4.47 14.27 -25.50
CA GLU A 34 5.14 15.14 -24.53
C GLU A 34 5.07 14.61 -23.09
N ALA A 35 4.32 13.54 -22.84
CA ALA A 35 4.11 13.00 -21.51
C ALA A 35 5.39 12.34 -20.97
N VAL A 36 5.70 12.62 -19.69
CA VAL A 36 6.84 12.02 -19.00
C VAL A 36 6.35 10.94 -18.04
N ILE A 37 6.90 9.73 -18.19
CA ILE A 37 6.72 8.65 -17.21
C ILE A 37 7.93 8.65 -16.29
N VAL A 38 7.70 8.94 -15.01
CA VAL A 38 8.73 8.93 -13.97
C VAL A 38 8.75 7.55 -13.29
N ALA A 39 9.92 7.19 -12.75
CA ALA A 39 10.28 5.97 -12.01
C ALA A 39 9.13 5.22 -11.29
N PRO A 40 9.25 3.89 -11.09
CA PRO A 40 8.17 3.11 -10.47
C PRO A 40 7.95 3.50 -9.01
N GLU A 41 6.71 3.90 -8.69
CA GLU A 41 6.22 4.07 -7.33
C GLU A 41 5.97 2.68 -6.71
N SER A 42 6.97 2.17 -5.99
CA SER A 42 6.99 0.78 -5.51
C SER A 42 6.53 0.59 -4.06
N ARG A 43 6.31 1.69 -3.32
CA ARG A 43 6.01 1.67 -1.88
C ARG A 43 4.62 2.24 -1.59
N THR A 44 3.62 1.74 -2.30
CA THR A 44 2.22 2.17 -2.15
C THR A 44 1.54 1.58 -0.91
N SER A 45 2.01 0.43 -0.43
CA SER A 45 1.58 -0.20 0.81
C SER A 45 2.64 -1.19 1.30
N SER A 46 2.48 -1.71 2.53
CA SER A 46 3.40 -2.73 3.03
C SER A 46 3.32 -4.02 2.18
N PRO A 47 4.47 -4.56 1.74
CA PRO A 47 4.51 -5.82 1.01
C PRO A 47 4.28 -7.05 1.92
N VAL A 48 4.13 -6.83 3.22
CA VAL A 48 3.94 -7.88 4.22
C VAL A 48 2.77 -7.56 5.13
N ARG A 49 2.17 -8.61 5.68
CA ARG A 49 1.18 -8.50 6.75
C ARG A 49 1.65 -9.30 7.95
N ILE A 50 1.99 -8.62 9.03
CA ILE A 50 2.43 -9.26 10.27
C ILE A 50 1.17 -9.79 10.97
N PRO A 51 1.03 -11.09 11.23
CA PRO A 51 -0.23 -11.63 11.70
C PRO A 51 -0.56 -11.12 13.11
N ARG A 52 -1.82 -10.74 13.31
CA ARG A 52 -2.39 -10.45 14.62
C ARG A 52 -3.82 -10.95 14.67
N ASP A 53 -4.26 -11.36 15.85
CA ASP A 53 -5.65 -11.75 16.11
C ASP A 53 -6.59 -10.55 15.96
N GLU A 54 -7.79 -10.77 15.42
CA GLU A 54 -8.70 -9.66 15.09
C GLU A 54 -9.35 -9.00 16.31
N THR A 55 -9.47 -9.78 17.39
CA THR A 55 -10.13 -9.35 18.63
C THR A 55 -9.12 -8.74 19.56
N THR A 56 -8.07 -9.48 19.91
CA THR A 56 -7.02 -9.10 20.87
C THR A 56 -5.93 -8.24 20.25
N LEU A 57 -5.80 -8.19 18.92
CA LEU A 57 -4.75 -7.42 18.21
C LEU A 57 -3.31 -7.85 18.53
N HIS A 58 -3.11 -8.98 19.21
CA HIS A 58 -1.81 -9.55 19.50
C HIS A 58 -1.31 -10.42 18.36
N HIS A 59 -0.01 -10.51 18.21
CA HIS A 59 0.61 -11.57 17.41
C HIS A 59 0.30 -12.95 18.02
N PRO A 60 -0.14 -13.95 17.23
CA PRO A 60 -0.61 -15.24 17.76
C PRO A 60 0.48 -16.06 18.46
N TYR A 61 1.75 -15.82 18.12
CA TYR A 61 2.89 -16.61 18.64
C TYR A 61 3.88 -15.80 19.47
N ILE A 62 3.79 -14.47 19.49
CA ILE A 62 4.79 -13.61 20.13
C ILE A 62 4.06 -12.76 21.17
N THR A 63 4.36 -13.03 22.44
CA THR A 63 3.77 -12.29 23.55
C THR A 63 4.19 -10.83 23.52
N ASN A 64 3.25 -9.93 23.89
CA ASN A 64 3.48 -8.49 23.96
C ASN A 64 3.91 -7.83 22.62
N LEU A 65 3.57 -8.47 21.49
CA LEU A 65 3.74 -7.89 20.16
C LEU A 65 2.38 -7.51 19.57
N TYR A 66 2.23 -6.23 19.20
CA TYR A 66 1.01 -5.67 18.64
C TYR A 66 1.30 -5.02 17.28
N PRO A 67 1.21 -5.78 16.18
CA PRO A 67 1.42 -5.22 14.86
C PRO A 67 0.36 -4.15 14.55
N CYS A 68 0.77 -2.95 14.13
CA CYS A 68 -0.15 -1.85 13.84
C CYS A 68 0.30 -0.96 12.68
N GLY A 69 -0.66 -0.23 12.11
CA GLY A 69 -0.44 0.74 11.05
C GLY A 69 -0.06 0.10 9.70
N GLU A 70 0.48 0.93 8.81
CA GLU A 70 0.78 0.52 7.44
C GLU A 70 1.92 -0.48 7.37
N GLY A 71 3.00 -0.27 8.14
CA GLY A 71 4.15 -1.18 8.15
C GLY A 71 3.77 -2.63 8.50
N ALA A 72 2.79 -2.81 9.39
CA ALA A 72 2.26 -4.13 9.75
C ALA A 72 1.22 -4.68 8.76
N GLY A 73 0.75 -3.88 7.80
CA GLY A 73 -0.25 -4.27 6.81
C GLY A 73 -1.71 -4.11 7.28
N TYR A 74 -1.99 -3.21 8.23
CA TYR A 74 -3.35 -2.95 8.75
C TYR A 74 -3.89 -1.55 8.45
N ALA A 75 -3.12 -0.72 7.74
CA ALA A 75 -3.54 0.59 7.27
C ALA A 75 -2.89 0.91 5.91
N GLY A 76 -3.31 2.01 5.27
CA GLY A 76 -2.80 2.44 3.96
C GLY A 76 -2.83 3.94 3.77
N GLY A 77 -2.75 4.70 4.87
CA GLY A 77 -2.77 6.15 4.87
C GLY A 77 -2.74 6.72 6.28
N ILE A 78 -2.54 8.03 6.37
CA ILE A 78 -2.32 8.74 7.65
C ILE A 78 -3.46 8.48 8.64
N VAL A 79 -4.70 8.69 8.20
CA VAL A 79 -5.89 8.57 9.07
C VAL A 79 -6.11 7.12 9.50
N SER A 80 -6.02 6.17 8.57
CA SER A 80 -6.23 4.75 8.90
C SER A 80 -5.14 4.20 9.82
N ALA A 81 -3.88 4.64 9.65
CA ALA A 81 -2.79 4.26 10.53
C ALA A 81 -2.98 4.83 11.94
N ALA A 82 -3.41 6.08 12.06
CA ALA A 82 -3.71 6.70 13.36
C ALA A 82 -4.88 5.99 14.07
N MET A 83 -5.95 5.66 13.35
CA MET A 83 -7.09 4.92 13.90
C MET A 83 -6.69 3.52 14.38
N ASP A 84 -5.86 2.81 13.61
CA ASP A 84 -5.35 1.50 14.00
C ASP A 84 -4.46 1.59 15.26
N GLY A 85 -3.61 2.63 15.34
CA GLY A 85 -2.79 2.90 16.52
C GLY A 85 -3.63 3.17 17.78
N ILE A 86 -4.71 3.95 17.67
CA ILE A 86 -5.64 4.18 18.78
C ILE A 86 -6.30 2.87 19.22
N LYS A 87 -6.72 2.02 18.26
CA LYS A 87 -7.34 0.72 18.55
C LYS A 87 -6.39 -0.19 19.33
N VAL A 88 -5.14 -0.29 18.88
CA VAL A 88 -4.10 -1.09 19.53
C VAL A 88 -3.74 -0.54 20.91
N SER A 89 -3.58 0.79 21.04
CA SER A 89 -3.30 1.43 22.33
C SER A 89 -4.38 1.14 23.38
N LYS A 90 -5.66 1.23 23.01
CA LYS A 90 -6.78 0.89 23.90
C LYS A 90 -6.76 -0.58 24.35
N MET A 91 -6.37 -1.49 23.48
CA MET A 91 -6.28 -2.92 23.78
C MET A 91 -5.14 -3.24 24.75
N ILE A 92 -3.97 -2.62 24.53
CA ILE A 92 -2.83 -2.72 25.44
C ILE A 92 -3.24 -2.22 26.84
N ALA A 93 -3.89 -1.06 26.90
CA ALA A 93 -4.36 -0.48 28.17
C ALA A 93 -5.36 -1.40 28.90
N ALA A 94 -6.26 -2.07 28.17
CA ALA A 94 -7.24 -3.00 28.76
C ALA A 94 -6.62 -4.34 29.23
N THR A 95 -5.50 -4.76 28.63
CA THR A 95 -4.83 -6.03 28.97
C THR A 95 -3.92 -5.91 30.20
N HIS A 96 -3.43 -4.70 30.49
CA HIS A 96 -2.46 -4.42 31.57
C HIS A 96 -3.03 -3.59 32.74
N GLN A 97 -4.36 -3.48 32.84
CA GLN A 97 -5.07 -2.98 34.03
C GLN A 97 -5.36 -4.13 34.99
#